data_AF-A0A1Q7AZC4-F1
#
_entry.id   AF-A0A1Q7AZC4-F1
#
_cell.length_a   1.000
_cell.length_b   1.000
_cell.length_c   1.000
_cell.angle_alpha   90.00
_cell.angle_beta   90.00
_cell.angle_gamma   90.00
#
_symmetry.space_group_name_H-M   'P 1'
#
loop_
_entity.id
_entity.type
_entity.pdbx_description
1 polymer ?
#
loop_
_entity_poly.entity_id
_entity_poly.type
_entity_poly.pdbx_seq_one_letter_code
_entity_poly.pdbx_strand_id
1 'polypeptide(L)'
;MYTAAESGLFVNSYLLETATGVVVVDTNLLVSDIDALRARLDALHKPLLGIFLTHAHPDHFNGTLALVRDREVPVYATGAVAKVIREIADAKRAQWGPVYGAQWPTETYYPNTELSDGEVVSFDGLTVTAHDLGADS
;
A
#
# COMPACT_ATOMS: atom_id res chain seq x y z
N MET A 1 20.21 -0.22 11.04
CA MET A 1 19.32 0.93 10.83
C MET A 1 19.53 1.39 9.40
N TYR A 2 18.61 1.03 8.49
CA TYR A 2 18.61 1.49 7.11
C TYR A 2 17.54 2.57 7.01
N THR A 3 17.96 3.80 6.75
CA THR A 3 17.10 4.92 6.39
C THR A 3 17.29 5.17 4.91
N ALA A 4 16.20 5.05 4.13
CA ALA A 4 16.20 5.36 2.71
C ALA A 4 16.39 6.87 2.49
N ALA A 5 17.17 7.22 1.48
CA ALA A 5 17.58 8.60 1.18
C ALA A 5 16.47 9.42 0.48
N GLU A 6 16.32 10.69 0.89
CA GLU A 6 15.64 11.76 0.15
C GLU A 6 16.33 12.01 -1.21
N SER A 7 15.70 12.44 -2.31
CA SER A 7 14.71 13.49 -2.53
C SER A 7 13.87 13.28 -3.81
N GLY A 8 12.58 13.65 -3.75
CA GLY A 8 11.69 13.81 -4.90
C GLY A 8 10.25 13.43 -4.61
N LEU A 9 9.50 14.21 -3.81
CA LEU A 9 8.09 13.92 -3.42
C LEU A 9 7.88 12.43 -3.05
N PHE A 10 8.83 11.86 -2.30
CA PHE A 10 8.87 10.42 -2.06
C PHE A 10 7.81 10.00 -1.05
N VAL A 11 6.74 9.39 -1.54
CA VAL A 11 6.06 8.38 -0.73
C VAL A 11 7.02 7.24 -0.44
N ASN A 12 7.08 6.85 0.83
CA ASN A 12 7.88 5.71 1.26
C ASN A 12 6.95 4.52 1.46
N SER A 13 7.16 3.46 0.69
CA SER A 13 6.65 2.14 1.06
C SER A 13 7.61 1.49 2.06
N TYR A 14 7.07 0.85 3.09
CA TYR A 14 7.86 0.19 4.14
C TYR A 14 7.63 -1.31 4.14
N LEU A 15 8.70 -2.09 4.33
CA LEU A 15 8.66 -3.52 4.57
C LEU A 15 9.00 -3.76 6.04
N LEU A 16 8.02 -4.23 6.81
CA LEU A 16 8.16 -4.53 8.23
C LEU A 16 8.29 -6.04 8.40
N GLU A 17 9.52 -6.51 8.62
CA GLU A 17 9.76 -7.92 8.90
C GLU A 17 9.30 -8.30 10.29
N THR A 18 8.62 -9.44 10.37
CA THR A 18 8.23 -10.11 11.60
C THR A 18 8.92 -11.48 11.68
N ALA A 19 8.60 -12.26 12.72
CA ALA A 19 9.16 -13.60 12.87
C ALA A 19 8.67 -14.55 11.76
N THR A 20 7.40 -14.46 11.37
CA THR A 20 6.75 -15.38 10.42
C THR A 20 6.56 -14.80 9.02
N GLY A 21 6.67 -13.48 8.83
CA GLY A 21 6.44 -12.88 7.53
C GLY A 21 6.78 -11.39 7.43
N VAL A 22 6.20 -10.71 6.45
CA VAL A 22 6.41 -9.28 6.19
C VAL A 22 5.07 -8.57 6.12
N VAL A 23 4.96 -7.42 6.76
CA VAL A 23 3.86 -6.47 6.57
C VAL A 23 4.36 -5.34 5.68
N VAL A 24 3.57 -4.96 4.68
CA VAL A 24 3.86 -3.82 3.80
C VAL A 24 3.04 -2.61 4.25
N VAL A 25 3.63 -1.42 4.24
CA VAL A 25 2.90 -0.15 4.39
C VAL A 25 3.09 0.62 3.09
N ASP A 26 1.98 0.93 2.42
CA ASP A 26 1.91 1.58 1.10
C ASP A 26 2.64 0.85 -0.03
N THR A 27 2.34 1.22 -1.28
CA THR A 27 2.63 0.35 -2.44
C THR A 27 3.18 1.07 -3.69
N ASN A 28 3.64 2.31 -3.57
CA ASN A 28 4.20 3.13 -4.66
C ASN A 28 3.21 3.46 -5.80
N LEU A 29 3.64 4.37 -6.68
CA LEU A 29 2.84 4.94 -7.76
C LEU A 29 3.01 4.24 -9.11
N LEU A 30 4.26 4.13 -9.57
CA LEU A 30 4.63 3.75 -10.93
C LEU A 30 5.14 2.32 -10.99
N VAL A 31 4.88 1.64 -12.10
CA VAL A 31 5.23 0.22 -12.32
C VAL A 31 6.70 -0.06 -11.98
N SER A 32 7.65 0.81 -12.36
CA SER A 32 9.06 0.60 -12.02
C SER A 32 9.34 0.55 -10.51
N ASP A 33 8.71 1.43 -9.73
CA ASP A 33 8.91 1.51 -8.28
C ASP A 33 8.15 0.41 -7.56
N ILE A 34 6.99 0.02 -8.10
CA ILE A 34 6.20 -1.14 -7.65
C ILE A 34 7.01 -2.42 -7.84
N ASP A 35 7.65 -2.61 -9.00
CA ASP A 35 8.50 -3.76 -9.28
C ASP A 35 9.74 -3.79 -8.38
N ALA A 36 10.33 -2.63 -8.09
CA ALA A 36 11.45 -2.52 -7.15
C ALA A 36 11.03 -2.90 -5.72
N LEU A 37 9.87 -2.44 -5.24
CA LEU A 37 9.30 -2.82 -3.95
C LEU A 37 9.02 -4.32 -3.88
N ARG A 38 8.42 -4.87 -4.94
CA ARG A 38 8.14 -6.30 -5.10
C ARG A 38 9.41 -7.13 -5.03
N ALA A 39 10.47 -6.72 -5.74
CA ALA A 39 11.75 -7.41 -5.72
C ALA A 39 12.38 -7.40 -4.31
N ARG A 40 12.28 -6.28 -3.59
CA ARG A 40 12.73 -6.19 -2.19
C ARG A 40 11.93 -7.13 -1.28
N LEU A 41 10.60 -7.18 -1.43
CA LEU A 41 9.75 -8.11 -0.69
C LEU A 41 10.10 -9.58 -0.98
N ASP A 42 10.26 -9.95 -2.25
CA ASP A 42 10.62 -11.31 -2.66
C ASP A 42 12.00 -11.74 -2.12
N ALA A 43 12.96 -10.80 -2.03
CA ALA A 43 14.30 -11.04 -1.49
C ALA A 43 14.33 -11.32 0.03
N LEU A 44 13.26 -11.01 0.76
CA LEU A 44 13.13 -11.35 2.18
C LEU A 44 12.82 -12.83 2.40
N HIS A 45 12.40 -13.56 1.35
CA HIS A 45 12.05 -14.98 1.42
C HIS A 45 11.03 -15.33 2.52
N LYS A 46 10.12 -14.38 2.78
CA LYS A 46 9.10 -14.46 3.82
C LYS A 46 7.71 -14.22 3.22
N PRO A 47 6.65 -14.84 3.75
CA PRO A 47 5.29 -14.60 3.28
C PRO A 47 4.86 -13.16 3.55
N LEU A 48 4.04 -12.60 2.66
CA LEU A 48 3.35 -11.33 2.90
C LEU A 48 2.16 -11.60 3.82
N LEU A 49 2.14 -10.95 5.00
CA LEU A 49 1.11 -11.12 6.02
C LEU A 49 -0.04 -10.13 5.88
N GLY A 50 0.23 -8.95 5.32
CA GLY A 50 -0.76 -7.89 5.15
C GLY A 50 -0.16 -6.66 4.49
N ILE A 51 -1.03 -5.82 3.92
CA ILE A 51 -0.69 -4.51 3.38
C ILE A 51 -1.53 -3.47 4.13
N PHE A 52 -0.92 -2.38 4.61
CA PHE A 52 -1.61 -1.23 5.15
C PHE A 52 -1.53 -0.07 4.17
N LEU A 53 -2.68 0.48 3.79
CA LEU A 53 -2.78 1.67 2.96
C LEU A 53 -3.10 2.85 3.86
N THR A 54 -2.17 3.79 3.95
CA THR A 54 -2.21 4.85 4.95
C THR A 54 -3.07 6.04 4.52
N HIS A 55 -3.05 6.38 3.23
CA HIS A 55 -3.75 7.54 2.67
C HIS A 55 -4.39 7.19 1.33
N ALA A 56 -5.38 7.97 0.91
CA ALA A 56 -6.10 7.75 -0.34
C ALA A 56 -5.44 8.45 -1.55
N HIS A 57 -4.12 8.55 -1.60
CA HIS A 57 -3.40 9.03 -2.78
C HIS A 57 -2.86 7.85 -3.61
N PRO A 58 -2.88 7.90 -4.97
CA PRO A 58 -2.50 6.77 -5.83
C PRO A 58 -1.12 6.20 -5.55
N ASP A 59 -0.19 7.03 -5.12
CA ASP A 59 1.17 6.68 -4.76
C ASP A 59 1.27 5.81 -3.48
N HIS A 60 0.17 5.66 -2.74
CA HIS A 60 0.04 4.72 -1.63
C HIS A 60 -0.60 3.39 -2.03
N PHE A 61 -1.54 3.36 -2.98
CA PHE A 61 -2.34 2.16 -3.27
C PHE A 61 -2.15 1.55 -4.67
N ASN A 62 -1.48 2.22 -5.60
CA ASN A 62 -1.40 1.78 -7.00
C ASN A 62 -0.70 0.42 -7.17
N GLY A 63 0.30 0.11 -6.36
CA GLY A 63 1.02 -1.16 -6.45
C GLY A 63 0.34 -2.35 -5.76
N THR A 64 -0.76 -2.15 -5.04
CA THR A 64 -1.41 -3.17 -4.21
C THR A 64 -1.65 -4.48 -4.98
N LEU A 65 -2.18 -4.40 -6.21
CA LEU A 65 -2.46 -5.59 -7.02
C LEU A 65 -1.19 -6.40 -7.32
N ALA A 66 -0.07 -5.73 -7.62
CA ALA A 66 1.19 -6.38 -7.98
C ALA A 66 1.85 -7.10 -6.78
N LEU A 67 1.56 -6.65 -5.56
CA LEU A 67 2.04 -7.27 -4.32
C LEU A 67 1.15 -8.44 -3.88
N VAL A 68 -0.17 -8.28 -3.97
CA VAL A 68 -1.16 -9.34 -3.64
C VAL A 68 -1.04 -10.51 -4.62
N ARG A 69 -0.95 -10.23 -5.93
CA ARG A 69 -0.92 -11.22 -7.02
C ARG A 69 -2.16 -12.14 -6.97
N ASP A 70 -1.94 -13.43 -6.78
CA ASP A 70 -2.93 -14.51 -6.70
C ASP A 70 -3.20 -14.97 -5.26
N ARG A 71 -2.65 -14.25 -4.25
CA ARG A 71 -2.75 -14.61 -2.84
C ARG A 71 -3.94 -13.93 -2.19
N GLU A 72 -4.58 -14.63 -1.26
CA GLU A 72 -5.55 -14.01 -0.36
C GLU A 72 -4.80 -13.40 0.83
N VAL A 73 -4.51 -12.09 0.74
CA VAL A 73 -3.80 -11.32 1.77
C VAL A 73 -4.71 -10.16 2.22
N PRO A 74 -4.79 -9.87 3.53
CA PRO A 74 -5.54 -8.72 3.99
C PRO A 74 -4.86 -7.41 3.58
N VAL A 75 -5.64 -6.54 2.96
CA VAL A 75 -5.29 -5.17 2.60
C VAL A 75 -6.13 -4.24 3.46
N TYR A 76 -5.47 -3.69 4.47
CA TYR A 76 -6.04 -2.86 5.51
C TYR A 76 -6.06 -1.38 5.10
N ALA A 77 -7.15 -0.70 5.42
CA ALA A 77 -7.25 0.75 5.43
C ALA A 77 -8.32 1.17 6.44
N THR A 78 -8.33 2.41 6.91
CA THR A 78 -9.51 2.91 7.63
C THR A 78 -10.72 2.95 6.68
N GLY A 79 -11.93 2.89 7.22
CA GLY A 79 -13.14 3.00 6.41
C GLY A 79 -13.20 4.28 5.56
N ALA A 80 -12.71 5.40 6.10
CA ALA A 80 -12.61 6.67 5.38
C ALA A 80 -11.64 6.58 4.18
N VAL A 81 -10.43 6.06 4.38
CA VAL A 81 -9.44 5.88 3.30
C VAL A 81 -9.97 4.91 2.24
N ALA A 82 -10.53 3.77 2.64
CA ALA A 82 -11.09 2.79 1.71
C ALA A 82 -12.21 3.38 0.85
N LYS A 83 -13.09 4.19 1.45
CA LYS A 83 -14.14 4.91 0.75
C LYS A 83 -13.56 5.87 -0.30
N VAL A 84 -12.61 6.72 0.08
CA VAL A 84 -12.02 7.71 -0.85
C VAL A 84 -11.28 7.01 -1.99
N ILE A 85 -10.54 5.93 -1.74
CA ILE A 85 -9.88 5.16 -2.82
C ILE A 85 -10.91 4.65 -3.83
N ARG A 86 -12.03 4.09 -3.38
CA ARG A 86 -13.13 3.64 -4.26
C ARG A 86 -13.71 4.78 -5.10
N GLU A 87 -13.80 5.98 -4.55
CA GLU A 87 -14.34 7.15 -5.23
C GLU A 87 -13.36 7.73 -6.26
N ILE A 88 -12.04 7.72 -6.00
CA ILE A 88 -11.07 8.46 -6.82
C ILE A 88 -10.26 7.60 -7.79
N ALA A 89 -10.12 6.29 -7.56
CA ALA A 89 -9.12 5.47 -8.27
C ALA A 89 -9.27 5.53 -9.80
N ASP A 90 -10.50 5.39 -10.30
CA ASP A 90 -10.78 5.40 -11.74
C ASP A 90 -10.58 6.79 -12.36
N ALA A 91 -11.01 7.84 -11.66
CA ALA A 91 -10.79 9.22 -12.11
C ALA A 91 -9.29 9.56 -12.17
N LYS A 92 -8.51 9.14 -11.17
CA LYS A 92 -7.05 9.32 -11.15
C LYS A 92 -6.38 8.52 -12.27
N ARG A 93 -6.80 7.29 -12.52
CA ARG A 93 -6.31 6.51 -13.68
C ARG A 93 -6.62 7.21 -15.01
N ALA A 94 -7.83 7.70 -15.19
CA ALA A 94 -8.21 8.42 -16.42
C ALA A 94 -7.39 9.71 -16.60
N GLN A 95 -7.10 10.42 -15.50
CA GLN A 95 -6.31 11.64 -15.51
C GLN A 95 -4.82 11.39 -15.81
N TRP A 96 -4.22 10.42 -15.14
CA TRP A 96 -2.76 10.24 -15.11
C TRP A 96 -2.26 9.11 -16.01
N GLY A 97 -3.12 8.15 -16.38
CA GLY A 97 -2.80 7.08 -17.31
C GLY A 97 -2.24 7.57 -18.66
N PRO A 98 -2.82 8.60 -19.30
CA PRO A 98 -2.26 9.17 -20.53
C PRO A 98 -0.89 9.83 -20.34
N VAL A 99 -0.60 10.33 -19.13
CA VAL A 99 0.66 11.02 -18.81
C VAL A 99 1.79 10.01 -18.58
N TYR A 100 1.53 8.97 -17.79
CA TYR A 100 2.54 7.97 -17.42
C TYR A 100 2.57 6.75 -18.34
N GLY A 101 1.55 6.57 -19.19
CA GLY A 101 1.43 5.46 -20.13
C GLY A 101 1.56 4.11 -19.44
N ALA A 102 2.47 3.28 -19.93
CA ALA A 102 2.73 1.94 -19.37
C ALA A 102 3.29 1.94 -17.93
N GLN A 103 3.69 3.10 -17.39
CA GLN A 103 4.11 3.21 -15.99
C GLN A 103 2.94 3.33 -15.02
N TRP A 104 1.71 3.57 -15.48
CA TRP A 104 0.53 3.57 -14.62
C TRP A 104 -0.10 2.18 -14.58
N PRO A 105 -0.40 1.61 -13.39
CA PRO A 105 -1.06 0.30 -13.29
C PRO A 105 -2.43 0.25 -13.98
N THR A 106 -2.68 -0.83 -14.72
CA THR A 106 -3.91 -0.99 -15.52
C THR A 106 -5.16 -1.24 -14.67
N GLU A 107 -4.98 -1.73 -13.45
CA GLU A 107 -6.06 -2.14 -12.55
C GLU A 107 -5.78 -1.64 -11.13
N THR A 108 -6.84 -1.40 -10.35
CA THR A 108 -6.74 -1.06 -8.92
C THR A 108 -7.24 -2.25 -8.10
N TYR A 109 -6.47 -2.61 -7.08
CA TYR A 109 -6.92 -3.49 -6.01
C TYR A 109 -7.36 -2.63 -4.83
N TYR A 110 -8.56 -2.89 -4.30
CA TYR A 110 -9.14 -2.10 -3.22
C TYR A 110 -8.86 -2.74 -1.85
N PRO A 111 -8.82 -1.95 -0.76
CA PRO A 111 -8.84 -2.51 0.60
C PRO A 111 -9.98 -3.52 0.75
N ASN A 112 -9.66 -4.68 1.32
CA ASN A 112 -10.62 -5.76 1.59
C ASN A 112 -10.89 -5.94 3.10
N THR A 113 -10.13 -5.23 3.95
CA THR A 113 -10.33 -5.21 5.40
C THR A 113 -10.33 -3.76 5.88
N GLU A 114 -11.50 -3.25 6.28
CA GLU A 114 -11.63 -1.90 6.81
C GLU A 114 -11.43 -1.89 8.33
N LEU A 115 -10.63 -0.94 8.82
CA LEU A 115 -10.33 -0.75 10.24
C LEU A 115 -11.10 0.45 10.80
N SER A 116 -11.57 0.30 12.04
CA SER A 116 -12.14 1.39 12.83
C SER A 116 -11.04 2.28 13.41
N ASP A 117 -11.38 3.52 13.78
CA ASP A 117 -10.45 4.37 14.53
C ASP A 117 -10.08 3.71 15.87
N GLY A 118 -8.79 3.71 16.19
CA GLY A 118 -8.21 3.03 17.34
C GLY A 118 -8.13 1.51 17.23
N GLU A 119 -8.55 0.90 16.12
CA GLU A 119 -8.49 -0.55 15.94
C GLU A 119 -7.03 -1.01 15.84
N VAL A 120 -6.75 -2.16 16.47
CA VAL A 120 -5.40 -2.70 16.62
C VAL A 120 -5.29 -4.02 15.86
N VAL A 121 -4.31 -4.11 14.97
CA VAL A 121 -3.93 -5.34 14.27
C VAL A 121 -2.52 -5.76 14.71
N SER A 122 -2.31 -7.05 14.94
CA SER A 122 -1.02 -7.57 15.41
C SER A 122 -0.49 -8.73 14.56
N PHE A 123 0.83 -8.71 14.33
CA PHE A 123 1.60 -9.76 13.62
C PHE A 123 2.88 -10.07 14.40
N ASP A 124 2.96 -11.24 15.03
CA ASP A 124 4.14 -11.67 15.82
C ASP A 124 4.71 -10.61 16.78
N GLY A 125 3.84 -9.85 17.44
CA GLY A 125 4.24 -8.78 18.37
C GLY A 125 4.52 -7.42 17.72
N LEU A 126 4.51 -7.31 16.39
CA LEU A 126 4.30 -6.03 15.70
C LEU A 126 2.85 -5.62 15.87
N THR A 127 2.60 -4.43 16.39
CA THR A 127 1.26 -3.88 16.59
C THR A 127 1.09 -2.63 15.75
N VAL A 128 0.00 -2.58 14.99
CA VAL A 128 -0.41 -1.43 14.20
C VAL A 128 -1.75 -0.95 14.75
N THR A 129 -1.82 0.33 15.12
CA THR A 129 -3.08 0.98 15.51
C THR A 129 -3.51 1.89 14.38
N ALA A 130 -4.72 1.68 13.86
CA ALA A 130 -5.31 2.56 12.87
C ALA A 130 -5.86 3.82 13.54
N HIS A 131 -5.55 4.99 12.99
CA HIS A 131 -6.15 6.25 13.42
C HIS A 131 -6.75 6.95 12.22
N ASP A 132 -8.01 7.37 12.33
CA ASP A 132 -8.68 8.16 11.30
C ASP A 132 -8.46 9.65 11.58
N LEU A 133 -7.70 10.30 10.71
CA LEU A 133 -7.36 11.73 10.84
C LEU A 133 -8.31 12.63 10.03
N GLY A 134 -9.34 12.08 9.39
CA GLY A 134 -10.27 12.80 8.53
C GLY A 134 -9.89 12.77 7.05
N ALA A 135 -10.85 13.17 6.19
CA ALA A 135 -10.81 12.94 4.74
C ALA A 135 -9.75 13.73 3.93
N ASP A 136 -9.00 14.63 4.58
CA ASP A 136 -8.04 15.55 3.94
C ASP A 136 -6.56 15.28 4.33
N SER A 137 -6.28 14.21 5.07
CA SER A 137 -4.91 13.80 5.41
C SER A 137 -4.21 13.08 4.27
#